data_AF-A0A2G2VCF7-F1
#
_entry.id   AF-A0A2G2VCF7-F1
#
_cell.length_a   1.000
_cell.length_b   1.000
_cell.length_c   1.000
_cell.angle_alpha   90.00
_cell.angle_beta   90.00
_cell.angle_gamma   90.00
#
_symmetry.space_group_name_H-M   'P 1'
#
loop_
_entity.id
_entity.type
_entity.pdbx_description
1 polymer ?
#
loop_
_entity_poly.entity_id
_entity_poly.type
_entity_poly.pdbx_seq_one_letter_code
_entity_poly.pdbx_strand_id
1 'polypeptide(L)'
;MASFQKFHEEWHELLRELVQQLNKAPKRATDQGQYELHTKLIQKVTSHINEYYRVKSMAAKNDILSVYTAPWSNSLERSLHWIAGWRPTTAFHIIYTESGILFESHIADILSGYRNGDLGELSPIQLTRFSKLQCEVIQQENAITEELSDWQASSLKLFSSSFINFVSIHGRVVILTNSRF
;
A
#
# COMPACT_ATOMS: atom_id res chain seq x y z
N MET A 1 15.95 -14.46 -10.33
CA MET A 1 15.08 -13.43 -10.92
C MET A 1 13.67 -13.93 -11.29
N ALA A 2 13.49 -15.15 -11.82
CA ALA A 2 12.16 -15.66 -12.22
C ALA A 2 11.13 -15.93 -11.10
N SER A 3 11.54 -15.99 -9.82
CA SER A 3 10.63 -16.41 -8.74
C SER A 3 9.63 -15.32 -8.32
N PHE A 4 10.07 -14.06 -8.19
CA PHE A 4 9.17 -12.99 -7.73
C PHE A 4 8.21 -12.54 -8.82
N GLN A 5 8.65 -12.46 -10.08
CA GLN A 5 7.78 -12.09 -11.19
C GLN A 5 6.63 -13.10 -11.36
N LYS A 6 6.94 -14.41 -11.34
CA LYS A 6 5.91 -15.45 -11.39
C LYS A 6 4.94 -15.34 -10.20
N PHE A 7 5.47 -15.16 -8.99
CA PHE A 7 4.64 -14.92 -7.81
C PHE A 7 3.73 -13.68 -7.99
N HIS A 8 4.27 -12.59 -8.53
CA HIS A 8 3.53 -11.35 -8.76
C HIS A 8 2.36 -11.55 -9.73
N GLU A 9 2.59 -12.28 -10.82
CA GLU A 9 1.56 -12.61 -11.81
C GLU A 9 0.43 -13.44 -11.19
N GLU A 10 0.76 -14.52 -10.49
CA GLU A 10 -0.21 -15.37 -9.77
C GLU A 10 -0.96 -14.57 -8.69
N TRP A 11 -0.24 -13.76 -7.93
CA TRP A 11 -0.80 -12.89 -6.90
C TRP A 11 -1.77 -11.86 -7.49
N HIS A 12 -1.46 -11.30 -8.67
CA HIS A 12 -2.33 -10.34 -9.36
C HIS A 12 -3.60 -10.98 -9.90
N GLU A 13 -3.57 -12.22 -10.38
CA GLU A 13 -4.79 -12.96 -10.77
C GLU A 13 -5.71 -13.15 -9.57
N LEU A 14 -5.16 -13.64 -8.45
CA LEU A 14 -5.92 -13.82 -7.21
C LEU A 14 -6.48 -12.49 -6.69
N LEU A 15 -5.74 -11.39 -6.83
CA LEU A 15 -6.24 -10.05 -6.49
C LEU A 15 -7.46 -9.69 -7.34
N ARG A 16 -7.45 -9.95 -8.66
CA ARG A 16 -8.59 -9.71 -9.54
C ARG A 16 -9.82 -10.50 -9.10
N GLU A 17 -9.64 -11.77 -8.77
CA GLU A 17 -10.74 -12.61 -8.26
C GLU A 17 -11.31 -12.10 -6.94
N LEU A 18 -10.46 -11.65 -6.02
CA LEU A 18 -10.89 -11.04 -4.75
C LEU A 18 -11.66 -9.74 -4.98
N VAL A 19 -11.19 -8.88 -5.89
CA VAL A 19 -11.89 -7.65 -6.27
C VAL A 19 -13.27 -7.97 -6.88
N GLN A 20 -13.36 -8.98 -7.73
CA GLN A 20 -14.66 -9.43 -8.28
C GLN A 20 -15.60 -9.95 -7.18
N GLN A 21 -15.07 -10.68 -6.19
CA GLN A 21 -15.86 -11.15 -5.03
C GLN A 21 -16.37 -9.97 -4.19
N LEU A 22 -15.53 -8.96 -3.94
CA LEU A 22 -15.93 -7.73 -3.24
C LEU A 22 -17.01 -6.97 -4.00
N ASN A 23 -16.88 -6.84 -5.32
CA ASN A 23 -17.86 -6.13 -6.15
C ASN A 23 -19.23 -6.84 -6.21
N LYS A 24 -19.25 -8.17 -6.08
CA LYS A 24 -20.48 -8.97 -6.02
C LYS A 24 -21.09 -9.04 -4.62
N ALA A 25 -20.32 -8.71 -3.59
CA ALA A 25 -20.82 -8.74 -2.22
C ALA A 25 -21.89 -7.65 -2.02
N PRO A 26 -22.93 -7.91 -1.22
CA PRO A 26 -23.89 -6.87 -0.85
C PRO A 26 -23.17 -5.67 -0.25
N LYS A 27 -23.50 -4.45 -0.68
CA LYS A 27 -22.92 -3.22 -0.10
C LYS A 27 -23.21 -3.11 1.41
N ARG A 28 -24.28 -3.74 1.87
CA ARG A 28 -24.74 -3.73 3.25
C ARG A 28 -25.01 -5.13 3.72
N ALA A 29 -24.54 -5.42 4.93
CA ALA A 29 -24.97 -6.59 5.66
C ALA A 29 -26.28 -6.26 6.39
N THR A 30 -27.32 -7.01 6.06
CA THR A 30 -28.66 -6.93 6.67
C THR A 30 -28.94 -8.16 7.53
N ASP A 31 -28.22 -9.26 7.28
CA ASP A 31 -28.31 -10.50 8.02
C ASP A 31 -26.92 -11.01 8.46
N GLN A 32 -26.92 -11.93 9.43
CA GLN A 32 -25.72 -12.53 10.00
C GLN A 32 -24.81 -13.18 8.95
N GLY A 33 -25.37 -13.82 7.93
CA GLY A 33 -24.60 -14.47 6.86
C GLY A 33 -23.83 -13.46 6.01
N GLN A 34 -24.41 -12.29 5.76
CA GLN A 34 -23.73 -11.21 5.05
C GLN A 34 -22.60 -10.59 5.87
N TYR A 35 -22.79 -10.39 7.18
CA TYR A 35 -21.71 -9.93 8.07
C TYR A 35 -20.53 -10.90 8.11
N GLU A 36 -20.81 -12.21 8.17
CA GLU A 36 -19.78 -13.24 8.12
C GLU A 36 -19.07 -13.28 6.76
N LEU A 37 -19.80 -13.11 5.66
CA LEU A 37 -19.23 -12.99 4.32
C LEU A 37 -18.27 -11.80 4.23
N HIS A 38 -18.69 -10.62 4.68
CA HIS A 38 -17.84 -9.42 4.70
C HIS A 38 -16.58 -9.64 5.52
N THR A 39 -16.71 -10.20 6.72
CA THR A 39 -15.58 -10.50 7.60
C THR A 39 -14.58 -11.44 6.91
N LYS A 40 -15.07 -12.53 6.30
CA LYS A 40 -14.24 -13.48 5.56
C LYS A 40 -13.54 -12.83 4.36
N LEU A 41 -14.23 -11.99 3.60
CA LEU A 41 -13.64 -11.30 2.45
C LEU A 41 -12.58 -10.29 2.87
N ILE A 42 -12.83 -9.49 3.91
CA ILE A 42 -11.86 -8.54 4.47
C ILE A 42 -10.60 -9.29 4.95
N GLN A 43 -10.77 -10.40 5.67
CA GLN A 43 -9.65 -11.24 6.12
C GLN A 43 -8.84 -11.82 4.96
N LYS A 44 -9.50 -12.30 3.90
CA LYS A 44 -8.84 -12.80 2.69
C LYS A 44 -8.01 -11.72 2.01
N VAL A 45 -8.60 -10.55 1.78
CA VAL A 45 -7.92 -9.42 1.11
C VAL A 45 -6.74 -8.94 1.95
N THR A 46 -6.93 -8.81 3.27
CA THR A 46 -5.86 -8.39 4.19
C THR A 46 -4.71 -9.40 4.17
N SER A 47 -5.01 -10.69 4.26
CA SER A 47 -4.00 -11.75 4.18
C SER A 47 -3.27 -11.76 2.84
N HIS A 48 -4.00 -11.53 1.74
CA HIS A 48 -3.44 -11.47 0.39
C HIS A 48 -2.45 -10.32 0.24
N ILE A 49 -2.79 -9.13 0.74
CA ILE A 49 -1.91 -7.96 0.72
C ILE A 49 -0.70 -8.16 1.64
N ASN A 50 -0.88 -8.75 2.82
CA ASN A 50 0.22 -9.04 3.73
C ASN A 50 1.22 -10.02 3.11
N GLU A 51 0.73 -11.04 2.41
CA GLU A 51 1.58 -12.02 1.73
C GLU A 51 2.42 -11.38 0.62
N TYR A 52 1.85 -10.44 -0.14
CA TYR A 52 2.60 -9.67 -1.13
C TYR A 52 3.82 -8.98 -0.51
N TYR A 53 3.62 -8.23 0.57
CA TYR A 53 4.71 -7.48 1.19
C TYR A 53 5.71 -8.41 1.91
N ARG A 54 5.25 -9.54 2.45
CA ARG A 54 6.13 -10.57 3.03
C ARG A 54 7.09 -11.14 1.98
N VAL A 55 6.56 -11.59 0.85
CA VAL A 55 7.36 -12.16 -0.25
C VAL A 55 8.23 -11.10 -0.91
N LYS A 56 7.71 -9.87 -1.09
CA LYS A 56 8.49 -8.74 -1.64
C LYS A 56 9.65 -8.36 -0.73
N SER A 57 9.46 -8.37 0.60
CA SER A 57 10.54 -8.15 1.57
C SER A 57 11.63 -9.23 1.45
N MET A 58 11.24 -10.50 1.32
CA MET A 58 12.21 -11.59 1.10
C MET A 58 12.97 -11.43 -0.23
N ALA A 59 12.28 -11.06 -1.31
CA ALA A 59 12.90 -10.81 -2.60
C ALA A 59 13.90 -9.64 -2.52
N ALA A 60 13.55 -8.57 -1.82
CA ALA A 60 14.40 -7.40 -1.63
C ALA A 60 15.67 -7.72 -0.81
N LYS A 61 15.58 -8.62 0.18
CA LYS A 61 16.75 -9.09 0.95
C LYS A 61 17.75 -9.85 0.07
N ASN A 62 17.24 -10.56 -0.95
CA ASN A 62 18.07 -11.32 -1.88
C ASN A 62 18.64 -10.45 -3.00
N ASP A 63 17.82 -9.59 -3.59
CA ASP A 63 18.19 -8.71 -4.70
C ASP A 63 17.36 -7.42 -4.68
N ILE A 64 17.88 -6.41 -3.99
CA ILE A 64 17.22 -5.10 -3.88
C ILE A 64 17.14 -4.37 -5.22
N LEU A 65 18.11 -4.56 -6.12
CA LEU A 65 18.13 -3.87 -7.41
C LEU A 65 17.04 -4.42 -8.33
N SER A 66 16.82 -5.73 -8.32
CA SER A 66 15.69 -6.33 -9.01
C SER A 66 14.35 -5.85 -8.45
N VAL A 67 14.25 -5.60 -7.13
CA VAL A 67 13.01 -5.08 -6.56
C VAL A 67 12.78 -3.61 -6.87
N TYR A 68 13.85 -2.82 -6.86
CA TYR A 68 13.82 -1.39 -7.18
C TYR A 68 13.44 -1.15 -8.66
N THR A 69 14.04 -1.92 -9.57
CA THR A 69 13.75 -1.83 -11.02
C THR A 69 12.36 -2.36 -11.39
N ALA A 70 11.74 -3.17 -10.52
CA ALA A 70 10.39 -3.72 -10.66
C ALA A 70 10.07 -4.21 -12.09
N PRO A 71 10.81 -5.21 -12.63
CA PRO A 71 10.62 -5.69 -14.00
C PRO A 71 9.23 -6.29 -14.25
N TRP A 72 8.54 -6.74 -13.20
CA TRP A 72 7.19 -7.27 -13.26
C TRP A 72 6.09 -6.20 -13.37
N SER A 73 6.44 -4.92 -13.22
CA SER A 73 5.51 -3.79 -13.26
C SER A 73 5.52 -3.14 -14.65
N ASN A 74 4.47 -2.40 -15.01
CA ASN A 74 4.47 -1.65 -16.27
C ASN A 74 5.13 -0.26 -16.10
N SER A 75 5.38 0.43 -17.23
CA SER A 75 6.09 1.73 -17.19
C SER A 75 5.31 2.83 -16.46
N LEU A 76 3.97 2.81 -16.53
CA LEU A 76 3.13 3.77 -15.82
C LEU A 76 3.23 3.54 -14.30
N GLU A 77 3.05 2.31 -13.85
CA GLU A 77 3.18 1.93 -12.44
C GLU A 77 4.56 2.31 -11.88
N ARG A 78 5.63 1.98 -12.62
CA ARG A 78 7.00 2.37 -12.24
C ARG A 78 7.19 3.88 -12.16
N SER A 79 6.56 4.65 -13.04
CA SER A 79 6.65 6.12 -12.99
C SER A 79 6.01 6.74 -11.76
N LEU A 80 5.11 6.00 -11.10
CA LEU A 80 4.43 6.41 -9.86
C LEU A 80 5.11 5.85 -8.59
N HIS A 81 6.22 5.13 -8.74
CA HIS A 81 6.98 4.66 -7.58
C HIS A 81 7.70 5.82 -6.90
N TRP A 82 7.70 5.79 -5.57
CA TRP A 82 8.48 6.70 -4.74
C TRP A 82 9.87 6.13 -4.42
N ILE A 83 9.94 4.92 -3.88
CA ILE A 83 11.22 4.22 -3.60
C ILE A 83 11.22 2.87 -4.31
N ALA A 84 10.56 1.87 -3.73
CA ALA A 84 10.44 0.52 -4.31
C ALA A 84 8.96 0.12 -4.50
N GLY A 85 8.09 1.12 -4.66
CA GLY A 85 6.65 0.99 -4.74
C GLY A 85 5.96 2.36 -4.63
N TRP A 86 4.63 2.35 -4.64
CA TRP A 86 3.79 3.53 -4.45
C TRP A 86 3.96 4.14 -3.06
N ARG A 87 3.73 5.46 -2.95
CA ARG A 87 3.80 6.20 -1.69
C ARG A 87 2.51 5.97 -0.86
N PRO A 88 2.56 5.32 0.31
CA PRO A 88 1.38 4.98 1.10
C PRO A 88 0.37 6.12 1.33
N THR A 89 0.84 7.36 1.54
CA THR A 89 -0.03 8.55 1.70
C THR A 89 -0.96 8.78 0.50
N THR A 90 -0.63 8.28 -0.69
CA THR A 90 -1.48 8.33 -1.88
C THR A 90 -2.84 7.64 -1.66
N ALA A 91 -2.89 6.52 -0.92
CA ALA A 91 -4.16 5.86 -0.64
C ALA A 91 -5.09 6.73 0.21
N PHE A 92 -4.52 7.53 1.13
CA PHE A 92 -5.30 8.45 1.94
C PHE A 92 -5.92 9.55 1.09
N HIS A 93 -5.16 10.11 0.14
CA HIS A 93 -5.68 11.10 -0.79
C HIS A 93 -6.84 10.56 -1.63
N ILE A 94 -6.70 9.33 -2.16
CA ILE A 94 -7.77 8.68 -2.92
C ILE A 94 -9.02 8.51 -2.04
N ILE A 95 -8.87 7.94 -0.84
CA ILE A 95 -9.99 7.71 0.06
C ILE A 95 -10.68 9.02 0.45
N TYR A 96 -9.94 10.07 0.82
CA TYR A 96 -10.54 11.36 1.16
C TYR A 96 -11.30 11.98 -0.02
N THR A 97 -10.72 11.90 -1.22
CA THR A 97 -11.34 12.43 -2.44
C THR A 97 -12.63 11.69 -2.75
N GLU A 98 -12.59 10.36 -2.80
CA GLU A 98 -13.78 9.53 -3.05
C GLU A 98 -14.85 9.68 -1.97
N SER A 99 -14.44 9.74 -0.69
CA SER A 99 -15.37 9.95 0.43
C SER A 99 -16.06 11.30 0.33
N GLY A 100 -15.32 12.36 -0.04
CA GLY A 100 -15.88 13.70 -0.24
C GLY A 100 -16.87 13.74 -1.40
N ILE A 101 -16.49 13.18 -2.55
CA ILE A 101 -17.37 13.10 -3.74
C ILE A 101 -18.66 12.34 -3.42
N LEU A 102 -18.55 11.18 -2.76
CA LEU A 102 -19.71 10.36 -2.40
C LEU A 102 -20.60 11.07 -1.37
N PHE A 103 -20.00 11.70 -0.35
CA PHE A 103 -20.73 12.48 0.65
C PHE A 103 -21.53 13.60 0.00
N GLU A 104 -20.91 14.39 -0.89
CA GLU A 104 -21.58 15.48 -1.60
C GLU A 104 -22.73 14.97 -2.47
N SER A 105 -22.51 13.87 -3.20
CA SER A 105 -23.52 13.30 -4.10
C SER A 105 -24.76 12.73 -3.38
N HIS A 106 -24.62 12.31 -2.12
CA HIS A 106 -25.67 11.67 -1.33
C HIS A 106 -26.11 12.49 -0.12
N ILE A 107 -25.73 13.77 -0.02
CA ILE A 107 -25.98 14.58 1.17
C ILE A 107 -27.48 14.70 1.49
N ALA A 108 -28.33 14.84 0.48
CA ALA A 108 -29.78 14.92 0.66
C ALA A 108 -30.37 13.59 1.18
N ASP A 109 -29.87 12.47 0.69
CA ASP A 109 -30.26 11.13 1.13
C ASP A 109 -29.85 10.88 2.57
N ILE A 110 -28.60 11.24 2.92
CA ILE A 110 -28.05 11.13 4.28
C ILE A 110 -28.86 11.96 5.27
N LEU A 111 -29.18 13.21 4.93
CA LEU A 111 -30.00 14.09 5.77
C LEU A 111 -31.44 13.57 5.92
N SER A 112 -31.95 12.86 4.92
CA SER A 112 -33.26 12.19 4.95
C SER A 112 -33.22 10.86 5.72
N GLY A 113 -32.06 10.47 6.27
CA GLY A 113 -31.87 9.22 7.01
C GLY A 113 -31.62 8.00 6.12
N TYR A 114 -31.60 8.17 4.79
CA TYR A 114 -31.19 7.11 3.88
C TYR A 114 -29.67 6.98 3.94
N ARG A 115 -29.24 5.77 4.22
CA ARG A 115 -27.85 5.39 4.17
C ARG A 115 -27.71 4.47 2.96
N ASN A 116 -26.63 4.57 2.20
CA ASN A 116 -26.13 3.70 1.14
C ASN A 116 -24.95 2.79 1.59
N GLY A 117 -24.25 3.15 2.67
CA GLY A 117 -23.19 2.34 3.28
C GLY A 117 -21.87 2.38 2.52
N ASP A 118 -21.62 3.48 1.81
CA ASP A 118 -20.38 3.73 1.06
C ASP A 118 -19.40 4.61 1.86
N LEU A 119 -18.33 5.06 1.19
CA LEU A 119 -17.29 5.89 1.82
C LEU A 119 -17.77 7.31 2.16
N GLY A 120 -18.91 7.77 1.62
CA GLY A 120 -19.52 9.05 1.99
C GLY A 120 -20.11 9.04 3.41
N GLU A 121 -20.30 7.86 4.00
CA GLU A 121 -20.94 7.70 5.32
C GLU A 121 -19.97 7.42 6.47
N LEU A 122 -18.67 7.63 6.25
CA LEU A 122 -17.67 7.44 7.30
C LEU A 122 -18.02 8.26 8.53
N SER A 123 -18.23 7.57 9.66
CA SER A 123 -18.53 8.22 10.93
C SER A 123 -17.36 9.09 11.41
N PRO A 124 -17.59 10.11 12.25
CA PRO A 124 -16.52 10.92 12.82
C PRO A 124 -15.43 10.10 13.53
N ILE A 125 -15.80 8.98 14.15
CA ILE A 125 -14.87 8.06 14.82
C ILE A 125 -14.00 7.34 13.79
N GLN A 126 -14.58 6.88 12.67
CA GLN A 126 -13.82 6.25 11.58
C GLN A 126 -12.86 7.26 10.94
N LEU A 127 -13.33 8.48 10.67
CA LEU A 127 -12.49 9.56 10.13
C LEU A 127 -11.33 9.93 11.08
N THR A 128 -11.59 9.95 12.39
CA THR A 128 -10.54 10.22 13.40
C THR A 128 -9.49 9.10 13.44
N ARG A 129 -9.92 7.84 13.36
CA ARG A 129 -8.98 6.70 13.28
C ARG A 129 -8.17 6.76 11.98
N PHE A 130 -8.82 7.13 10.89
CA PHE A 130 -8.21 7.25 9.58
C PHE A 130 -7.17 8.38 9.53
N SER A 131 -7.49 9.57 10.05
CA SER A 131 -6.55 10.69 10.13
C SER A 131 -5.38 10.40 11.06
N LYS A 132 -5.61 9.71 12.18
CA LYS A 132 -4.54 9.25 13.06
C LYS A 132 -3.57 8.32 12.32
N LEU A 133 -4.10 7.33 11.60
CA LEU A 133 -3.29 6.42 10.81
C LEU A 133 -2.52 7.16 9.71
N GLN A 134 -3.13 8.15 9.07
CA GLN A 134 -2.45 9.01 8.08
C GLN A 134 -1.24 9.71 8.71
N CYS A 135 -1.39 10.31 9.89
CA CYS A 135 -0.29 10.96 10.60
C CYS A 135 0.85 9.98 10.90
N GLU A 136 0.54 8.78 11.37
CA GLU A 136 1.53 7.73 11.61
C GLU A 136 2.27 7.36 10.31
N VAL A 137 1.54 7.18 9.21
CA VAL A 137 2.12 6.89 7.89
C VAL A 137 3.03 8.01 7.41
N ILE A 138 2.61 9.28 7.52
CA ILE A 138 3.42 10.44 7.11
C ILE A 138 4.72 10.51 7.91
N GLN A 139 4.66 10.23 9.21
CA GLN A 139 5.86 10.19 10.05
C GLN A 139 6.84 9.11 9.57
N GLN A 140 6.35 7.90 9.26
CA GLN A 140 7.19 6.83 8.74
C GLN A 140 7.75 7.17 7.35
N GLU A 141 6.94 7.73 6.45
CA GLU A 141 7.41 8.15 5.12
C GLU A 141 8.52 9.20 5.21
N ASN A 142 8.35 10.21 6.08
CA ASN A 142 9.35 11.25 6.28
C ASN A 142 10.65 10.67 6.83
N ALA A 143 10.58 9.77 7.82
CA ALA A 143 11.77 9.10 8.36
C ALA A 143 12.52 8.31 7.27
N ILE A 144 11.80 7.54 6.44
CA ILE A 144 12.40 6.81 5.31
C ILE A 144 13.02 7.78 4.28
N THR A 145 12.35 8.91 4.01
CA THR A 145 12.86 9.94 3.09
C THR A 145 14.16 10.56 3.61
N GLU A 146 14.20 10.87 4.90
CA GLU A 146 15.35 11.45 5.58
C GLU A 146 16.54 10.48 5.56
N GLU A 147 16.32 9.22 5.95
CA GLU A 147 17.34 8.17 5.87
C GLU A 147 17.90 8.04 4.45
N LEU A 148 17.04 7.98 3.43
CA LEU A 148 17.48 7.90 2.04
C LEU A 148 18.30 9.13 1.62
N SER A 149 17.90 10.32 2.07
CA SER A 149 18.60 11.58 1.78
C SER A 149 20.00 11.59 2.41
N ASP A 150 20.13 11.12 3.64
CA ASP A 150 21.41 10.98 4.34
C ASP A 150 22.34 9.97 3.64
N TRP A 151 21.79 8.84 3.19
CA TRP A 151 22.54 7.86 2.40
C TRP A 151 23.03 8.46 1.09
N GLN A 152 22.18 9.18 0.36
CA GLN A 152 22.57 9.84 -0.89
C GLN A 152 23.65 10.90 -0.65
N ALA A 153 23.49 11.75 0.36
CA ALA A 153 24.48 12.77 0.72
C ALA A 153 25.83 12.15 1.12
N SER A 154 25.81 11.07 1.91
CA SER A 154 27.02 10.36 2.36
C SER A 154 27.71 9.62 1.21
N SER A 155 26.92 8.98 0.35
CA SER A 155 27.38 8.32 -0.86
C SER A 155 28.05 9.31 -1.82
N LEU A 156 27.42 10.46 -2.09
CA LEU A 156 27.99 11.52 -2.92
C LEU A 156 29.31 12.08 -2.35
N LYS A 157 29.42 12.20 -1.01
CA LYS A 157 30.67 12.60 -0.34
C LYS A 157 31.77 11.55 -0.49
N LEU A 158 31.44 10.27 -0.43
CA LEU A 158 32.39 9.16 -0.69
C LEU A 158 32.82 9.14 -2.17
N PHE A 159 31.89 9.31 -3.09
CA PHE A 159 32.15 9.37 -4.54
C PHE A 159 32.90 10.66 -4.96
N SER A 160 32.85 11.73 -4.16
CA SER A 160 33.68 12.92 -4.36
C SER A 160 35.15 12.74 -3.92
N SER A 161 35.50 11.66 -3.22
CA SER A 161 36.83 11.44 -2.62
C SER A 161 37.69 10.36 -3.30
N SER A 162 37.12 9.48 -4.13
CA SER A 162 37.91 8.70 -5.11
C SER A 162 37.02 8.02 -6.15
N PHE A 163 37.39 8.19 -7.42
CA PHE A 163 36.94 7.31 -8.49
C PHE A 163 37.42 5.88 -8.19
N ILE A 164 36.53 4.90 -8.40
CA ILE A 164 36.72 3.44 -8.31
C ILE A 164 36.38 2.83 -6.92
N ASN A 165 35.11 2.47 -6.73
CA ASN A 165 34.67 1.06 -6.54
C ASN A 165 33.17 0.99 -6.24
N PHE A 166 32.42 0.59 -7.27
CA PHE A 166 31.02 0.15 -7.19
C PHE A 166 31.01 -1.25 -6.53
N VAL A 167 29.96 -1.54 -5.75
CA VAL A 167 29.69 -2.83 -5.04
C VAL A 167 30.33 -2.97 -3.65
N SER A 168 29.55 -2.73 -2.57
CA SER A 168 29.69 -3.49 -1.30
C SER A 168 28.56 -3.30 -0.27
N ILE A 169 27.72 -2.26 -0.32
CA ILE A 169 26.87 -1.91 0.84
C ILE A 169 25.39 -1.72 0.48
N HIS A 170 24.73 -2.77 -0.03
CA HIS A 170 23.28 -2.76 -0.27
C HIS A 170 22.50 -3.84 0.52
N GLY A 171 23.14 -4.45 1.52
CA GLY A 171 22.54 -5.52 2.32
C GLY A 171 21.74 -5.11 3.58
N ARG A 172 21.61 -3.81 3.91
CA ARG A 172 21.03 -3.40 5.21
C ARG A 172 19.70 -2.64 5.18
N VAL A 173 19.26 -2.11 4.04
CA VAL A 173 18.04 -1.29 3.98
C VAL A 173 16.75 -2.14 4.07
N VAL A 174 16.83 -3.46 3.89
CA VAL A 174 15.64 -4.36 3.90
C VAL A 174 15.39 -5.03 5.26
N ILE A 175 16.19 -4.77 6.29
CA ILE A 175 16.05 -5.46 7.59
C ILE A 175 15.12 -4.72 8.57
N LEU A 176 14.83 -3.42 8.38
CA LEU A 176 14.08 -2.64 9.37
C LEU A 176 12.55 -2.66 9.22
N THR A 177 11.99 -3.13 8.10
CA THR A 177 10.52 -3.20 7.93
C THR A 177 9.89 -4.47 8.53
N ASN A 178 10.60 -5.23 9.36
CA ASN A 178 10.15 -6.55 9.85
C ASN A 178 10.38 -6.75 11.36
N SER A 179 10.33 -5.69 12.18
CA SER A 179 10.29 -5.85 13.64
C SER A 179 9.06 -5.27 14.34
N ARG A 180 8.14 -4.63 13.62
CA ARG A 180 6.87 -4.15 14.19
C ARG A 180 5.75 -4.12 13.15
N PHE A 181 5.34 -5.30 12.67
CA PHE A 181 3.95 -5.61 12.29
C PHE A 181 3.78 -7.12 12.34
#